data_AF-A0A2D3WM52-F1
#
_entry.id   AF-A0A2D3WM52-F1
#
_cell.length_a   1.000
_cell.length_b   1.000
_cell.length_c   1.000
_cell.angle_alpha   90.00
_cell.angle_beta   90.00
_cell.angle_gamma   90.00
#
_symmetry.space_group_name_H-M   'P 1'
#
loop_
_entity.id
_entity.type
_entity.pdbx_description
1 polymer ?
#
loop_
_entity_poly.entity_id
_entity_poly.type
_entity_poly.pdbx_seq_one_letter_code
_entity_poly.pdbx_strand_id
1 'polypeptide(L)'
;MSSSLDKLKALANRLEDKLVEKEKSSVVTVKPEDIIEDKPARQTALKISTEFENVRKENLKRLEFLYEKLKIFEKSPDFEKIFIYKAMNLSGIGLKEEDFGEVREGKYIQIIAITYEPDKNGKKKAKNISLGYFGKAETLDAVLKNEIIEFILRWRYEKAFQNVEHYRYLIDRLERPKSTLF
;
A
#
# COMPACT_ATOMS: atom_id res chain seq x y z
N MET A 1 -14.17 -54.22 25.72
CA MET A 1 -13.83 -53.39 24.54
C MET A 1 -14.52 -52.04 24.71
N SER A 2 -13.81 -51.03 25.23
CA SER A 2 -14.41 -49.69 25.48
C SER A 2 -14.60 -48.94 24.16
N SER A 3 -15.82 -48.44 23.95
CA SER A 3 -16.28 -47.77 22.74
C SER A 3 -15.61 -46.40 22.62
N SER A 4 -15.34 -45.95 21.39
CA SER A 4 -14.77 -44.61 21.10
C SER A 4 -15.56 -43.46 21.76
N LEU A 5 -16.83 -43.69 22.09
CA LEU A 5 -17.71 -42.75 22.79
C LEU A 5 -17.36 -42.58 24.27
N ASP A 6 -16.87 -43.63 24.94
CA ASP A 6 -16.45 -43.57 26.34
C ASP A 6 -15.15 -42.76 26.49
N LYS A 7 -14.25 -42.86 25.50
CA LYS A 7 -13.00 -42.08 25.45
C LYS A 7 -13.28 -40.59 25.28
N LEU A 8 -14.28 -40.22 24.48
CA LEU A 8 -14.69 -38.83 24.27
C LEU A 8 -15.29 -38.23 25.55
N LYS A 9 -16.16 -38.98 26.25
CA LYS A 9 -16.71 -38.55 27.55
C LYS A 9 -15.61 -38.38 28.61
N ALA A 10 -14.65 -39.29 28.66
CA ALA A 10 -13.51 -39.18 29.56
C ALA A 10 -12.62 -37.95 29.27
N LEU A 11 -12.46 -37.57 28.00
CA LEU A 11 -11.74 -36.36 27.61
C LEU A 11 -12.50 -35.07 27.96
N ALA A 12 -13.83 -35.07 27.79
CA ALA A 12 -14.67 -33.91 28.12
C ALA A 12 -14.64 -33.61 29.63
N ASN A 13 -14.84 -34.63 30.47
CA ASN A 13 -14.81 -34.46 31.92
C ASN A 13 -13.45 -33.96 32.41
N ARG A 14 -12.35 -34.44 31.81
CA ARG A 14 -10.98 -34.01 32.15
C ARG A 14 -10.67 -32.57 31.74
N LEU A 15 -11.44 -32.01 30.79
CA LEU A 15 -11.35 -30.62 30.38
C LEU A 15 -12.14 -29.71 31.33
N GLU A 16 -13.33 -30.14 31.76
CA GLU A 16 -14.13 -29.44 32.78
C GLU A 16 -13.37 -29.34 34.11
N ASP A 17 -12.77 -30.43 34.58
CA ASP A 17 -11.99 -30.42 35.83
C ASP A 17 -10.82 -29.42 35.78
N LYS A 18 -10.15 -29.28 34.62
CA LYS A 18 -9.06 -28.32 34.41
C LYS A 18 -9.54 -26.87 34.34
N LEU A 19 -10.76 -26.61 33.88
CA LEU A 19 -11.34 -25.27 33.85
C LEU A 19 -11.71 -24.83 35.28
N VAL A 20 -12.29 -25.75 36.07
CA VAL A 20 -12.65 -25.49 37.47
C VAL A 20 -11.41 -25.23 38.35
N GLU A 21 -10.29 -25.91 38.12
CA GLU A 21 -9.03 -25.63 38.82
C GLU A 21 -8.41 -24.28 38.43
N LYS A 22 -8.59 -23.85 37.18
CA LYS A 22 -8.08 -22.55 36.68
C LYS A 22 -8.91 -21.37 37.19
N GLU A 23 -10.20 -21.55 37.42
CA GLU A 23 -11.09 -20.52 37.99
C GLU A 23 -10.86 -20.28 39.49
N LYS A 24 -10.32 -21.26 40.24
CA LYS A 24 -10.07 -21.13 41.69
C LYS A 24 -8.74 -20.44 42.05
N SER A 25 -7.88 -20.13 41.08
CA SER A 25 -6.48 -19.68 41.34
C SER A 25 -6.15 -18.25 40.88
N SER A 26 -7.12 -17.44 40.46
CA SER A 26 -6.85 -16.06 40.01
C SER A 26 -7.85 -15.03 40.53
N VAL A 27 -7.96 -14.90 41.85
CA VAL A 27 -8.48 -13.68 42.49
C VAL A 27 -7.29 -12.84 42.94
N VAL A 28 -6.81 -11.97 42.05
CA VAL A 28 -5.98 -10.82 42.44
C VAL A 28 -6.86 -9.58 42.33
N THR A 29 -7.28 -9.08 43.49
CA THR A 29 -8.03 -7.84 43.62
C THR A 29 -7.08 -6.66 43.39
N VAL A 30 -7.26 -5.89 42.32
CA VAL A 30 -6.56 -4.61 42.12
C VAL A 30 -7.59 -3.49 42.24
N LYS A 31 -7.35 -2.59 43.20
CA LYS A 31 -8.14 -1.37 43.42
C LYS A 31 -7.90 -0.35 42.28
N PRO A 32 -8.90 0.50 41.96
CA PRO A 32 -8.76 1.51 40.93
C PRO A 32 -8.22 2.81 41.54
N GLU A 33 -6.97 3.16 41.25
CA GLU A 33 -6.45 4.54 41.34
C GLU A 33 -4.99 4.54 40.85
N ASP A 34 -4.78 4.97 39.61
CA ASP A 34 -3.68 5.83 39.17
C ASP A 34 -3.78 6.02 37.65
N ILE A 35 -4.43 7.12 37.25
CA ILE A 35 -4.45 7.62 35.88
C ILE A 35 -3.06 8.19 35.61
N ILE A 36 -2.19 7.38 35.00
CA ILE A 36 -0.95 7.87 34.40
C ILE A 36 -1.33 8.56 33.09
N GLU A 37 -1.13 9.88 33.04
CA GLU A 37 -1.42 10.72 31.88
C GLU A 37 -0.68 10.25 30.61
N ASP A 38 -1.45 9.81 29.62
CA ASP A 38 -1.04 9.41 28.27
C ASP A 38 -0.67 10.61 27.35
N LYS A 39 0.16 11.53 27.85
CA LYS A 39 0.60 12.73 27.10
C LYS A 39 1.75 12.51 26.10
N PRO A 40 2.77 11.65 26.32
CA PRO A 40 3.89 11.56 25.38
C PRO A 40 3.57 10.80 24.09
N ALA A 41 2.69 9.78 24.13
CA ALA A 41 2.33 8.99 22.95
C ALA A 41 1.50 9.80 21.94
N ARG A 42 0.56 10.62 22.44
CA ARG A 42 -0.34 11.43 21.59
C ARG A 42 0.37 12.57 20.87
N GLN A 43 1.34 13.22 21.52
CA GLN A 43 2.15 14.26 20.87
C GLN A 43 3.11 13.68 19.82
N THR A 44 3.64 12.48 20.05
CA THR A 44 4.52 11.79 19.11
C THR A 44 3.74 11.33 17.87
N ALA A 45 2.54 10.77 18.05
CA ALA A 45 1.65 10.40 16.94
C ALA A 45 1.23 11.60 16.06
N LEU A 46 0.93 12.77 16.68
CA LEU A 46 0.57 13.99 15.95
C LEU A 46 1.76 14.58 15.17
N LYS A 47 2.97 14.52 15.72
CA LYS A 47 4.19 14.97 15.01
C LYS A 47 4.47 14.08 13.80
N ILE A 48 4.38 12.76 13.99
CA ILE A 48 4.55 11.78 12.93
C ILE A 48 3.51 11.99 11.82
N SER A 49 2.22 12.18 12.14
CA SER A 49 1.20 12.44 11.12
C SER A 49 1.44 13.73 10.34
N THR A 50 1.95 14.77 10.99
CA THR A 50 2.23 16.07 10.36
C THR A 50 3.43 15.98 9.41
N GLU A 51 4.46 15.21 9.79
CA GLU A 51 5.63 14.94 8.96
C GLU A 51 5.26 14.09 7.73
N PHE A 52 4.43 13.07 7.89
CA PHE A 52 3.93 12.25 6.77
C PHE A 52 3.16 13.06 5.72
N GLU A 53 2.28 13.97 6.14
CA GLU A 53 1.53 14.83 5.21
C GLU A 53 2.45 15.79 4.45
N ASN A 54 3.52 16.27 5.08
CA ASN A 54 4.51 17.13 4.41
C ASN A 54 5.26 16.35 3.33
N VAL A 55 5.71 15.13 3.63
CA VAL A 55 6.40 14.27 2.64
C VAL A 55 5.53 13.99 1.42
N ARG A 56 4.22 13.73 1.62
CA ARG A 56 3.29 13.51 0.52
C ARG A 56 3.11 14.76 -0.34
N LYS A 57 2.92 15.92 0.28
CA LYS A 57 2.79 17.20 -0.44
C LYS A 57 4.02 17.53 -1.26
N GLU A 58 5.22 17.32 -0.71
CA GLU A 58 6.47 17.51 -1.44
C GLU A 58 6.59 16.53 -2.61
N ASN A 59 6.19 15.27 -2.41
CA ASN A 59 6.15 14.28 -3.48
C ASN A 59 5.22 14.70 -4.63
N LEU A 60 3.98 15.10 -4.31
CA LEU A 60 3.00 15.54 -5.30
C LEU A 60 3.49 16.76 -6.07
N LYS A 61 4.02 17.77 -5.37
CA LYS A 61 4.56 18.97 -6.01
C LYS A 61 5.67 18.66 -7.01
N ARG A 62 6.58 17.75 -6.65
CA ARG A 62 7.66 17.35 -7.57
C ARG A 62 7.16 16.46 -8.71
N LEU A 63 6.18 15.59 -8.45
CA LEU A 63 5.54 14.77 -9.47
C LEU A 63 4.80 15.62 -10.50
N GLU A 64 4.08 16.65 -10.07
CA GLU A 64 3.39 17.62 -10.92
C GLU A 64 4.37 18.42 -11.79
N PHE A 65 5.48 18.90 -11.21
CA PHE A 65 6.55 19.52 -11.99
C PHE A 65 7.09 18.59 -13.09
N LEU A 66 7.36 17.32 -12.76
CA LEU A 66 7.85 16.33 -13.74
C LEU A 66 6.80 15.98 -14.79
N TYR A 67 5.52 15.92 -14.41
CA TYR A 67 4.39 15.70 -15.31
C TYR A 67 4.34 16.76 -16.42
N GLU A 68 4.49 18.03 -16.06
CA GLU A 68 4.56 19.14 -17.02
C GLU A 68 5.84 19.08 -17.85
N LYS A 69 7.00 18.93 -17.18
CA LYS A 69 8.31 18.93 -17.84
C LYS A 69 8.45 17.81 -18.88
N LEU A 70 7.98 16.61 -18.55
CA LEU A 70 8.01 15.45 -19.45
C LEU A 70 6.83 15.43 -20.44
N LYS A 71 5.98 16.45 -20.41
CA LYS A 71 4.82 16.62 -21.30
C LYS A 71 3.83 15.46 -21.27
N ILE A 72 3.65 14.85 -20.11
CA ILE A 72 2.72 13.73 -19.93
C ILE A 72 1.27 14.14 -20.21
N PHE A 73 0.96 15.43 -20.02
CA PHE A 73 -0.34 16.04 -20.34
C PHE A 73 -0.77 15.85 -21.81
N GLU A 74 0.16 15.69 -22.75
CA GLU A 74 -0.18 15.45 -24.16
C GLU A 74 -0.93 14.13 -24.37
N LYS A 75 -0.77 13.17 -23.45
CA LYS A 75 -1.45 11.86 -23.47
C LYS A 75 -2.45 11.67 -22.34
N SER A 76 -2.27 12.39 -21.23
CA SER A 76 -3.16 12.34 -20.06
C SER A 76 -3.39 13.77 -19.55
N PRO A 77 -4.37 14.53 -20.10
CA PRO A 77 -4.45 15.99 -19.96
C PRO A 77 -4.61 16.56 -18.56
N ASP A 78 -5.20 15.79 -17.64
CA ASP A 78 -5.40 16.23 -16.27
C ASP A 78 -4.44 15.46 -15.35
N PHE A 79 -3.75 16.17 -14.45
CA PHE A 79 -2.77 15.58 -13.55
C PHE A 79 -3.39 14.46 -12.71
N GLU A 80 -4.59 14.64 -12.19
CA GLU A 80 -5.29 13.69 -11.34
C GLU A 80 -5.61 12.37 -12.08
N LYS A 81 -5.78 12.44 -13.41
CA LYS A 81 -6.11 11.26 -14.22
C LYS A 81 -4.95 10.28 -14.33
N ILE A 82 -3.71 10.71 -14.08
CA ILE A 82 -2.57 9.78 -14.07
C ILE A 82 -2.72 8.73 -12.96
N PHE A 83 -3.48 9.01 -11.90
CA PHE A 83 -3.71 8.06 -10.82
C PHE A 83 -4.84 7.07 -11.10
N ILE A 84 -5.59 7.21 -12.20
CA ILE A 84 -6.59 6.21 -12.61
C ILE A 84 -5.89 4.93 -13.11
N TYR A 85 -4.68 5.06 -13.66
CA TYR A 85 -3.92 3.93 -14.15
C TYR A 85 -3.60 2.94 -13.03
N LYS A 86 -3.66 1.65 -13.37
CA LYS A 86 -3.41 0.56 -12.43
C LYS A 86 -1.92 0.34 -12.19
N ALA A 87 -1.10 0.58 -13.20
CA ALA A 87 0.35 0.50 -13.12
C ALA A 87 0.98 1.46 -14.13
N MET A 88 2.22 1.83 -13.86
CA MET A 88 3.06 2.61 -14.76
C MET A 88 4.46 1.97 -14.81
N ASN A 89 4.93 1.71 -16.03
CA ASN A 89 6.16 1.00 -16.32
C ASN A 89 7.07 1.85 -17.21
N LEU A 90 8.37 1.56 -17.14
CA LEU A 90 9.40 2.14 -17.99
C LEU A 90 9.91 1.07 -18.94
N SER A 91 9.88 1.36 -20.25
CA SER A 91 10.64 0.61 -21.25
C SER A 91 12.01 1.24 -21.42
N GLY A 92 13.01 0.43 -21.79
CA GLY A 92 14.35 0.88 -22.17
C GLY A 92 15.31 1.14 -21.02
N ILE A 93 14.82 1.26 -19.79
CA ILE A 93 15.64 1.44 -18.57
C ILE A 93 15.18 0.46 -17.49
N GLY A 94 16.14 -0.15 -16.80
CA GLY A 94 15.87 -1.01 -15.65
C GLY A 94 15.38 -0.22 -14.43
N LEU A 95 14.39 -0.79 -13.73
CA LEU A 95 13.78 -0.22 -12.52
C LEU A 95 13.81 -1.21 -11.35
N LYS A 96 14.38 -2.40 -11.54
CA LYS A 96 14.56 -3.35 -10.45
C LYS A 96 15.87 -3.07 -9.75
N GLU A 97 16.04 -3.63 -8.57
CA GLU A 97 17.26 -3.41 -7.78
C GLU A 97 18.50 -3.92 -8.52
N GLU A 98 18.38 -5.05 -9.21
CA GLU A 98 19.49 -5.67 -9.95
C GLU A 98 19.89 -4.93 -11.24
N ASP A 99 19.02 -4.10 -11.83
CA ASP A 99 19.25 -3.42 -13.11
C ASP A 99 18.94 -1.91 -13.05
N PHE A 100 18.95 -1.32 -11.85
CA PHE A 100 18.42 0.03 -11.64
C PHE A 100 19.18 1.10 -12.44
N GLY A 101 18.45 1.80 -13.33
CA GLY A 101 19.01 2.87 -14.14
C GLY A 101 19.88 2.39 -15.32
N GLU A 102 20.04 1.07 -15.49
CA GLU A 102 20.75 0.47 -16.61
C GLU A 102 19.96 0.66 -17.91
N VAL A 103 20.68 1.05 -18.95
CA VAL A 103 20.15 1.31 -20.28
C VAL A 103 20.13 -0.01 -21.06
N ARG A 104 18.98 -0.33 -21.66
CA ARG A 104 18.84 -1.52 -22.50
C ARG A 104 19.11 -1.16 -23.95
N GLU A 105 20.21 -1.68 -24.50
CA GLU A 105 20.62 -1.39 -25.87
C GLU A 105 19.56 -1.81 -26.90
N GLY A 106 19.41 -1.01 -27.96
CA GLY A 106 18.43 -1.13 -29.02
C GLY A 106 16.99 -0.84 -28.61
N LYS A 107 16.74 -0.41 -27.35
CA LYS A 107 15.39 -0.13 -26.85
C LYS A 107 15.11 1.36 -26.79
N TYR A 108 13.83 1.67 -26.97
CA TYR A 108 13.32 3.02 -26.78
C TYR A 108 12.87 3.23 -25.34
N ILE A 109 13.12 4.45 -24.84
CA ILE A 109 12.65 4.90 -23.54
C ILE A 109 11.21 5.35 -23.69
N GLN A 110 10.32 4.68 -22.96
CA GLN A 110 8.90 4.94 -23.04
C GLN A 110 8.24 4.74 -21.69
N ILE A 111 7.40 5.71 -21.29
CA ILE A 111 6.53 5.58 -20.13
C ILE A 111 5.23 4.94 -20.61
N ILE A 112 4.85 3.81 -19.99
CA ILE A 112 3.68 3.03 -20.37
C ILE A 112 2.78 2.88 -19.14
N ALA A 113 1.54 3.35 -19.26
CA ALA A 113 0.50 3.12 -18.27
C ALA A 113 -0.37 1.90 -18.62
N ILE A 114 -0.91 1.24 -17.60
CA ILE A 114 -1.86 0.13 -17.75
C ILE A 114 -3.22 0.56 -17.22
N THR A 115 -4.25 0.41 -18.03
CA THR A 115 -5.66 0.58 -17.63
C THR A 115 -6.44 -0.73 -17.77
N TYR A 116 -7.58 -0.82 -17.09
CA TYR A 116 -8.58 -1.87 -17.30
C TYR A 116 -9.83 -1.26 -17.93
N GLU A 117 -9.93 -1.39 -19.25
CA GLU A 117 -11.18 -1.12 -19.96
C GLU A 117 -12.02 -2.41 -20.00
N PRO A 118 -13.33 -2.36 -19.72
CA PRO A 118 -14.21 -3.49 -19.97
C PRO A 118 -14.28 -3.75 -21.48
N ASP A 119 -14.07 -5.00 -21.90
CA ASP A 119 -14.30 -5.38 -23.29
C ASP A 119 -15.80 -5.33 -23.65
N LYS A 120 -16.14 -5.56 -24.92
CA LYS A 120 -17.52 -5.56 -25.41
C LYS A 120 -18.44 -6.55 -24.67
N ASN A 121 -17.87 -7.50 -23.92
CA ASN A 121 -18.56 -8.51 -23.13
C ASN A 121 -18.44 -8.26 -21.61
N GLY A 122 -17.98 -7.07 -21.20
CA GLY A 122 -17.81 -6.68 -19.79
C GLY A 122 -16.58 -7.27 -19.10
N LYS A 123 -15.73 -8.04 -19.80
CA LYS A 123 -14.52 -8.63 -19.22
C LYS A 123 -13.40 -7.60 -19.21
N LYS A 124 -12.87 -7.28 -18.03
CA LYS A 124 -11.76 -6.33 -17.87
C LYS A 124 -10.50 -6.88 -18.53
N LYS A 125 -9.97 -6.17 -19.55
CA LYS A 125 -8.69 -6.50 -20.18
C LYS A 125 -7.67 -5.40 -19.88
N ALA A 126 -6.43 -5.82 -19.65
CA ALA A 126 -5.30 -4.90 -19.52
C ALA A 126 -5.05 -4.23 -20.88
N LYS A 127 -4.93 -2.91 -20.89
CA LYS A 127 -4.56 -2.12 -22.06
C LYS A 127 -3.38 -1.24 -21.72
N ASN A 128 -2.35 -1.30 -22.56
CA ASN A 128 -1.17 -0.45 -22.47
C ASN A 128 -1.43 0.88 -23.18
N ILE A 129 -1.11 1.98 -22.53
CA ILE A 129 -1.20 3.34 -23.05
C ILE A 129 0.20 3.95 -22.98
N SER A 130 0.71 4.42 -24.12
CA SER A 130 1.92 5.22 -24.14
C SER A 130 1.66 6.61 -23.57
N LEU A 131 2.39 6.98 -22.53
CA LEU A 131 2.31 8.32 -21.94
C LEU A 131 3.40 9.27 -22.44
N GLY A 132 4.51 8.72 -22.93
CA GLY A 132 5.61 9.53 -23.46
C GLY A 132 6.66 8.64 -24.10
N TYR A 133 7.26 9.13 -25.18
CA TYR A 133 8.35 8.48 -25.91
C TYR A 133 9.52 9.46 -25.98
N PHE A 134 10.69 9.02 -25.55
CA PHE A 134 11.83 9.91 -25.32
C PHE A 134 13.02 9.62 -26.23
N GLY A 135 12.89 8.67 -27.16
CA GLY A 135 13.95 8.29 -28.09
C GLY A 135 14.74 7.07 -27.62
N LYS A 136 15.88 6.83 -28.28
CA LYS A 136 16.74 5.66 -28.01
C LYS A 136 17.46 5.83 -26.68
N ALA A 137 17.61 4.72 -25.97
CA ALA A 137 18.05 4.75 -24.59
C ALA A 137 19.53 5.16 -24.43
N GLU A 138 20.36 4.89 -25.44
CA GLU A 138 21.79 5.20 -25.46
C GLU A 138 22.08 6.66 -25.81
N THR A 139 21.17 7.32 -26.52
CA THR A 139 21.33 8.71 -26.97
C THR A 139 20.63 9.72 -26.04
N LEU A 140 19.96 9.24 -25.00
CA LEU A 140 19.20 10.10 -24.10
C LEU A 140 20.14 10.81 -23.12
N ASP A 141 19.92 12.11 -22.94
CA ASP A 141 20.59 12.89 -21.92
C ASP A 141 20.40 12.28 -20.52
N ALA A 142 21.47 12.30 -19.73
CA ALA A 142 21.49 11.67 -18.40
C ALA A 142 20.54 12.36 -17.40
N VAL A 143 20.35 13.68 -17.51
CA VAL A 143 19.42 14.42 -16.65
C VAL A 143 17.99 14.02 -17.00
N LEU A 144 17.65 14.04 -18.29
CA LEU A 144 16.32 13.63 -18.75
C LEU A 144 16.02 12.16 -18.37
N LYS A 145 17.01 11.27 -18.46
CA LYS A 145 16.90 9.88 -18.00
C LYS A 145 16.48 9.79 -16.54
N ASN A 146 17.18 10.52 -15.67
CA ASN A 146 16.90 10.52 -14.24
C ASN A 146 15.52 11.13 -13.92
N GLU A 147 15.10 12.15 -14.67
CA GLU A 147 13.77 12.76 -14.51
C GLU A 147 12.63 11.80 -14.88
N ILE A 148 12.80 11.00 -15.93
CA ILE A 148 11.84 9.96 -16.32
C ILE A 148 11.73 8.88 -15.24
N ILE A 149 12.86 8.42 -14.71
CA ILE A 149 12.90 7.44 -13.62
C ILE A 149 12.21 8.04 -12.38
N GLU A 150 12.58 9.26 -11.99
CA GLU A 150 12.03 9.97 -10.84
C GLU A 150 10.51 10.10 -10.96
N PHE A 151 9.99 10.47 -12.13
CA PHE A 151 8.56 10.60 -12.38
C PHE A 151 7.81 9.30 -12.06
N ILE A 152 8.29 8.18 -12.58
CA ILE A 152 7.65 6.87 -12.35
C ILE A 152 7.73 6.48 -10.88
N LEU A 153 8.86 6.67 -10.22
CA LEU A 153 9.04 6.32 -8.81
C LEU A 153 8.12 7.16 -7.90
N ARG A 154 8.02 8.47 -8.16
CA ARG A 154 7.12 9.37 -7.42
C ARG A 154 5.64 9.04 -7.65
N TRP A 155 5.28 8.67 -8.87
CA TRP A 155 3.94 8.18 -9.17
C TRP A 155 3.63 6.88 -8.39
N ARG A 156 4.57 5.92 -8.39
CA ARG A 156 4.42 4.64 -7.66
C ARG A 156 4.33 4.87 -6.16
N TYR A 157 5.12 5.81 -5.63
CA TYR A 157 5.06 6.23 -4.24
C TYR A 157 3.65 6.72 -3.89
N GLU A 158 3.12 7.73 -4.59
CA GLU A 158 1.77 8.23 -4.35
C GLU A 158 0.70 7.15 -4.53
N LYS A 159 0.86 6.27 -5.53
CA LYS A 159 -0.09 5.18 -5.76
C LYS A 159 -0.14 4.19 -4.60
N ALA A 160 1.00 3.94 -3.95
CA ALA A 160 1.05 3.12 -2.74
C ALA A 160 0.33 3.80 -1.57
N PHE A 161 0.48 5.12 -1.38
CA PHE A 161 -0.27 5.88 -0.36
C PHE A 161 -1.78 5.77 -0.56
N GLN A 162 -2.27 5.96 -1.79
CA GLN A 162 -3.70 5.80 -2.09
C GLN A 162 -4.24 4.41 -1.71
N ASN A 163 -3.43 3.36 -1.90
CA ASN A 163 -3.83 2.02 -1.50
C ASN A 163 -3.91 1.90 0.04
N VAL A 164 -2.93 2.45 0.76
CA VAL A 164 -2.95 2.48 2.24
C VAL A 164 -4.17 3.25 2.75
N GLU A 165 -4.44 4.44 2.21
CA GLU A 165 -5.62 5.24 2.57
C GLU A 165 -6.93 4.51 2.26
N HIS A 166 -7.01 3.82 1.12
CA HIS A 166 -8.17 3.02 0.75
C HIS A 166 -8.44 1.92 1.78
N TYR A 167 -7.40 1.18 2.21
CA TYR A 167 -7.57 0.16 3.23
C TYR A 167 -7.93 0.74 4.59
N ARG A 168 -7.34 1.88 4.98
CA ARG A 168 -7.72 2.60 6.20
C ARG A 168 -9.22 2.93 6.18
N TYR A 169 -9.71 3.52 5.08
CA TYR A 169 -11.12 3.82 4.90
C TYR A 169 -12.02 2.59 4.96
N LEU A 170 -11.62 1.47 4.35
CA LEU A 170 -12.39 0.23 4.42
C LEU A 170 -12.45 -0.34 5.85
N ILE A 171 -11.34 -0.27 6.59
CA ILE A 171 -11.26 -0.72 7.99
C ILE A 171 -12.15 0.16 8.89
N ASP A 172 -12.18 1.47 8.65
CA ASP A 172 -13.01 2.41 9.43
C ASP A 172 -14.51 2.17 9.23
N ARG A 173 -14.89 1.59 8.09
CA ARG A 173 -16.28 1.17 7.80
C ARG A 173 -16.67 -0.16 8.43
N LEU A 174 -15.74 -0.90 9.03
CA LEU A 174 -16.08 -2.13 9.70
C LEU A 174 -16.81 -1.83 11.01
N GLU A 175 -18.05 -2.29 11.11
CA GLU A 175 -18.77 -2.35 12.38
C GLU A 175 -18.12 -3.42 13.26
N ARG A 176 -17.22 -3.01 14.16
CA ARG A 176 -16.63 -3.94 15.13
C ARG A 176 -17.60 -4.12 16.29
N PRO A 177 -18.00 -5.36 16.64
CA PRO A 177 -18.77 -5.58 17.86
C PRO A 177 -17.95 -5.07 19.06
N LYS A 178 -18.57 -4.23 19.89
CA LYS A 178 -17.97 -3.76 21.15
C LYS A 178 -17.86 -4.98 22.07
N SER A 179 -16.65 -5.54 22.16
CA SER A 179 -16.24 -6.65 23.03
C SER A 179 -17.09 -7.92 22.97
N THR A 180 -16.55 -8.98 22.37
CA THR A 180 -16.52 -10.26 23.09
C THR A 180 -15.39 -10.17 24.11
N LEU A 181 -15.76 -9.81 25.34
CA LEU A 181 -14.92 -10.00 26.52
C LEU A 181 -14.58 -11.50 26.61
N PHE A 182 -13.31 -11.83 26.42
CA PHE A 182 -12.69 -13.07 26.88
C PHE A 182 -11.47 -12.70 27.70
#